data_AF-A0A9D1MWE5-F1
#
_entry.id   AF-A0A9D1MWE5-F1
#
_cell.length_a   1.000
_cell.length_b   1.000
_cell.length_c   1.000
_cell.angle_alpha   90.00
_cell.angle_beta   90.00
_cell.angle_gamma   90.00
#
_symmetry.space_group_name_H-M   'P 1'
#
loop_
_entity.id
_entity.type
_entity.pdbx_description
1 polymer ?
#
loop_
_entity_poly.entity_id
_entity_poly.type
_entity_poly.pdbx_seq_one_letter_code
_entity_poly.pdbx_strand_id
1 'polypeptide(L)'
;MLGKYCKRRLTERCAALCDAARYAQALKANVEGRQQQMTQFTEQFCMTASQPFCNIVQGKYGCLKGTEKAVVAELFAKMQYSSAEELSYTLSEYGERLRALAEEARIQAEKTVYPKVGLLLGAMAGILFL
;
A
#
# COMPACT_ATOMS: atom_id res chain seq x y z
N MET A 1 15.84 10.65 -16.57
CA MET A 1 14.51 10.00 -16.53
C MET A 1 14.34 9.01 -15.37
N LEU A 2 15.38 8.26 -14.97
CA LEU A 2 15.38 7.29 -13.85
C LEU A 2 14.81 7.84 -12.53
N GLY A 3 15.18 9.06 -12.12
CA GLY A 3 14.69 9.64 -10.86
C GLY A 3 13.18 9.90 -10.80
N LYS A 4 12.53 10.25 -11.93
CA LYS A 4 11.06 10.39 -12.00
C LYS A 4 10.37 9.02 -11.92
N TYR A 5 10.96 8.02 -12.57
CA TYR A 5 10.48 6.64 -12.56
C TYR A 5 10.55 6.01 -11.17
N CYS A 6 11.67 6.17 -10.45
CA CYS A 6 11.82 5.66 -9.08
C CYS A 6 10.84 6.33 -8.11
N LYS A 7 10.66 7.66 -8.19
CA LYS A 7 9.69 8.37 -7.36
C LYS A 7 8.26 7.87 -7.61
N ARG A 8 7.87 7.72 -8.87
CA ARG A 8 6.56 7.19 -9.25
C ARG A 8 6.32 5.78 -8.68
N ARG A 9 7.28 4.87 -8.83
CA ARG A 9 7.17 3.51 -8.27
C ARG A 9 7.06 3.49 -6.75
N LEU A 10 7.78 4.37 -6.04
CA LEU A 10 7.67 4.48 -4.58
C LEU A 10 6.29 5.01 -4.16
N THR A 11 5.77 6.01 -4.87
CA THR A 11 4.42 6.54 -4.61
C THR A 11 3.35 5.48 -4.89
N GLU A 12 3.43 4.75 -5.99
CA GLU A 12 2.48 3.68 -6.34
C GLU A 12 2.52 2.53 -5.30
N ARG A 13 3.72 2.13 -4.86
CA ARG A 13 3.90 1.12 -3.80
C ARG A 13 3.31 1.57 -2.46
N CYS A 14 3.60 2.80 -2.03
CA CYS A 14 3.07 3.36 -0.79
C CYS A 14 1.54 3.44 -0.84
N ALA A 15 0.97 3.98 -1.93
CA ALA A 15 -0.48 4.07 -2.10
C ALA A 15 -1.15 2.70 -2.06
N ALA A 16 -0.59 1.71 -2.75
CA ALA A 16 -1.09 0.34 -2.74
C ALA A 16 -1.15 -0.28 -1.33
N LEU A 17 -0.08 -0.11 -0.54
CA LEU A 17 -0.01 -0.66 0.82
C LEU A 17 -0.93 0.08 1.80
N CYS A 18 -1.00 1.41 1.70
CA CYS A 18 -1.93 2.21 2.50
C CYS A 18 -3.39 1.83 2.23
N ASP A 19 -3.76 1.68 0.97
CA ASP A 19 -5.11 1.24 0.59
C ASP A 19 -5.38 -0.20 0.99
N ALA A 20 -4.39 -1.10 0.92
CA ALA A 20 -4.55 -2.48 1.37
C ALA A 20 -4.79 -2.57 2.90
N ALA A 21 -4.08 -1.77 3.70
CA ALA A 21 -4.33 -1.69 5.14
C ALA A 21 -5.72 -1.10 5.43
N ARG A 22 -6.10 -0.02 4.73
CA ARG A 22 -7.43 0.60 4.86
C ARG A 22 -8.55 -0.36 4.45
N TYR A 23 -8.33 -1.12 3.38
CA TYR A 23 -9.25 -2.14 2.91
C TYR A 23 -9.48 -3.23 3.95
N ALA A 24 -8.41 -3.78 4.54
CA ALA A 24 -8.52 -4.80 5.57
C ALA A 24 -9.35 -4.34 6.77
N GLN A 25 -9.10 -3.11 7.24
CA GLN A 25 -9.86 -2.51 8.35
C GLN A 25 -11.34 -2.26 7.99
N ALA A 26 -11.60 -1.71 6.81
CA ALA A 26 -12.95 -1.39 6.38
C ALA A 26 -13.77 -2.66 6.07
N LEU A 27 -13.13 -3.67 5.46
CA LEU A 27 -13.77 -4.96 5.21
C LEU A 27 -14.09 -5.68 6.52
N LYS A 28 -13.23 -5.57 7.55
CA LYS A 28 -13.50 -6.13 8.88
C LYS A 28 -14.80 -5.56 9.44
N ALA A 29 -14.94 -4.23 9.44
CA ALA A 29 -16.16 -3.56 9.89
C ALA A 29 -17.40 -3.98 9.06
N ASN A 30 -17.24 -4.14 7.74
CA ASN A 30 -18.32 -4.64 6.88
C ASN A 30 -18.76 -6.07 7.22
N VAL A 31 -17.81 -6.96 7.51
CA VAL A 31 -18.06 -8.36 7.89
C VAL A 31 -18.73 -8.44 9.27
N GLU A 32 -18.21 -7.70 10.25
CA GLU A 32 -18.78 -7.65 11.61
C GLU A 32 -20.19 -7.04 11.60
N GLY A 33 -20.41 -5.99 10.81
CA GLY A 33 -21.72 -5.35 10.65
C GLY A 33 -22.66 -6.04 9.67
N ARG A 34 -22.21 -7.09 8.97
CA ARG A 34 -22.96 -7.80 7.91
C ARG A 34 -23.61 -6.87 6.87
N GLN A 35 -22.90 -5.81 6.48
CA GLN A 35 -23.50 -4.71 5.72
C GLN A 35 -23.64 -5.04 4.22
N GLN A 36 -22.55 -5.47 3.58
CA GLN A 36 -22.50 -5.72 2.15
C GLN A 36 -21.83 -7.05 1.83
N GLN A 37 -22.17 -7.63 0.68
CA GLN A 37 -21.41 -8.75 0.13
C GLN A 37 -19.98 -8.31 -0.19
N MET A 38 -19.00 -9.19 0.00
CA MET A 38 -17.58 -8.86 -0.15
C MET A 38 -17.27 -8.30 -1.55
N THR A 39 -17.82 -8.89 -2.62
CA THR A 39 -17.62 -8.41 -4.00
C THR A 39 -18.11 -6.97 -4.20
N GLN A 40 -19.32 -6.66 -3.72
CA GLN A 40 -19.90 -5.31 -3.80
C GLN A 40 -19.08 -4.31 -3.00
N PHE A 41 -18.65 -4.70 -1.79
CA PHE A 41 -17.77 -3.88 -0.96
C PHE A 41 -16.45 -3.59 -1.67
N THR A 42 -15.81 -4.61 -2.26
CA THR A 42 -14.54 -4.46 -2.98
C THR A 42 -14.68 -3.53 -4.17
N GLU A 43 -15.74 -3.66 -4.96
CA GLU A 43 -16.03 -2.78 -6.10
C GLU A 43 -16.19 -1.33 -5.66
N GLN A 44 -17.01 -1.07 -4.63
CA GLN A 44 -17.20 0.28 -4.09
C GLN A 44 -15.92 0.87 -3.51
N PHE A 45 -15.13 0.05 -2.80
CA PHE A 45 -13.85 0.49 -2.26
C PHE A 45 -12.89 0.90 -3.39
N CYS A 46 -12.81 0.11 -4.47
CA CYS A 46 -11.98 0.41 -5.63
C CYS A 46 -12.32 1.73 -6.32
N MET A 47 -13.55 2.24 -6.19
CA MET A 47 -13.93 3.57 -6.72
C MET A 47 -13.24 4.73 -5.99
N THR A 48 -12.81 4.52 -4.74
CA THR A 48 -12.16 5.55 -3.90
C THR A 48 -10.70 5.22 -3.56
N ALA A 49 -10.22 4.05 -3.98
CA ALA A 49 -8.85 3.62 -3.78
C ALA A 49 -7.95 4.04 -4.94
N SER A 50 -6.64 3.92 -4.73
CA SER A 50 -5.65 4.16 -5.77
C SER A 50 -5.68 3.04 -6.83
N GLN A 51 -5.38 3.41 -8.08
CA GLN A 51 -5.28 2.43 -9.18
C GLN A 51 -4.33 1.25 -8.90
N PRO A 52 -3.17 1.44 -8.24
CA PRO A 52 -2.31 0.32 -7.83
C PRO A 52 -3.01 -0.71 -6.93
N PHE A 53 -3.87 -0.27 -6.02
CA PHE A 53 -4.67 -1.17 -5.19
C PHE A 53 -5.71 -1.92 -6.02
N CYS A 54 -6.44 -1.24 -6.90
CA CYS A 54 -7.42 -1.89 -7.78
C CYS A 54 -6.76 -2.95 -8.69
N ASN A 55 -5.52 -2.72 -9.12
CA ASN A 55 -4.74 -3.70 -9.87
C ASN A 55 -4.42 -4.94 -9.01
N ILE A 56 -4.11 -4.77 -7.73
CA ILE A 56 -3.86 -5.88 -6.79
C ILE A 56 -5.09 -6.76 -6.63
N VAL A 57 -6.28 -6.17 -6.49
CA VAL A 57 -7.56 -6.91 -6.43
C VAL A 57 -7.75 -7.78 -7.67
N GLN A 58 -7.28 -7.32 -8.84
CA GLN A 58 -7.28 -8.08 -10.10
C GLN A 58 -6.11 -9.08 -10.23
N GLY A 59 -5.34 -9.33 -9.17
CA GLY A 59 -4.18 -10.23 -9.17
C GLY A 59 -2.90 -9.64 -9.79
N LYS A 60 -2.85 -8.32 -10.05
CA LYS A 60 -1.70 -7.63 -10.67
C LYS A 60 -0.86 -6.92 -9.62
N TYR A 61 0.14 -7.61 -9.07
CA TYR A 61 1.00 -7.12 -7.98
C TYR A 61 2.24 -6.31 -8.42
N GLY A 62 2.24 -5.73 -9.62
CA GLY A 62 3.45 -5.19 -10.26
C GLY A 62 4.17 -4.05 -9.53
N CYS A 63 3.49 -3.38 -8.59
CA CYS A 63 4.07 -2.32 -7.76
C CYS A 63 4.67 -2.82 -6.43
N LEU A 64 4.33 -4.04 -6.00
CA LEU A 64 4.80 -4.65 -4.75
C LEU A 64 6.04 -5.52 -4.97
N LYS A 65 6.86 -5.69 -3.93
CA LYS A 65 8.08 -6.52 -4.01
C LYS A 65 8.26 -7.41 -2.79
N GLY A 66 8.93 -8.55 -2.99
CA GLY A 66 9.36 -9.45 -1.92
C GLY A 66 8.22 -9.78 -0.94
N THR A 67 8.46 -9.54 0.34
CA THR A 67 7.54 -9.81 1.45
C THR A 67 6.19 -9.11 1.30
N GLU A 68 6.14 -7.89 0.75
CA GLU A 68 4.88 -7.15 0.58
C GLU A 68 3.91 -7.88 -0.34
N LYS A 69 4.43 -8.38 -1.46
CA LYS A 69 3.63 -9.14 -2.42
C LYS A 69 3.15 -10.43 -1.77
N ALA A 70 3.99 -11.11 -0.98
CA ALA A 70 3.62 -12.33 -0.28
C ALA A 70 2.49 -12.09 0.74
N VAL A 71 2.65 -11.08 1.60
CA VAL A 71 1.65 -10.73 2.63
C VAL A 71 0.31 -10.35 2.00
N VAL A 72 0.32 -9.54 0.94
CA VAL A 72 -0.92 -9.14 0.26
C VAL A 72 -1.56 -10.34 -0.46
N ALA A 73 -0.78 -11.15 -1.18
CA ALA A 73 -1.31 -12.33 -1.85
C ALA A 73 -1.90 -13.35 -0.86
N GLU A 74 -1.23 -13.56 0.28
CA GLU A 74 -1.70 -14.47 1.34
C GLU A 74 -3.01 -13.98 1.97
N LEU A 75 -3.14 -12.67 2.22
CA LEU A 75 -4.41 -12.09 2.68
C LEU A 75 -5.56 -12.42 1.70
N PHE A 76 -5.39 -12.11 0.42
CA PHE A 76 -6.43 -12.36 -0.59
C PHE A 76 -6.75 -13.85 -0.78
N ALA A 77 -5.76 -14.73 -0.61
CA ALA A 77 -5.98 -16.17 -0.62
C ALA A 77 -6.79 -16.62 0.60
N LYS A 78 -6.45 -16.16 1.82
CA LYS A 78 -7.15 -16.54 3.05
C LYS A 78 -8.61 -16.07 3.06
N MET A 79 -8.88 -14.86 2.53
CA MET A 79 -10.25 -14.33 2.44
C MET A 79 -11.22 -15.21 1.65
N GLN A 80 -10.74 -16.07 0.75
CA GLN A 80 -11.60 -16.94 -0.07
C GLN A 80 -12.13 -18.18 0.67
N TYR A 81 -11.45 -18.60 1.74
CA TYR A 81 -11.71 -19.88 2.40
C TYR A 81 -12.05 -19.75 3.90
N SER A 82 -12.08 -18.53 4.44
CA SER A 82 -12.37 -18.29 5.85
C SER A 82 -13.86 -18.25 6.17
N SER A 83 -14.24 -18.81 7.30
CA SER A 83 -15.52 -18.47 7.95
C SER A 83 -15.54 -16.99 8.38
N ALA A 84 -16.72 -16.43 8.68
CA ALA A 84 -16.84 -15.01 9.03
C ALA A 84 -16.01 -14.61 10.26
N GLU A 85 -15.87 -15.50 11.25
CA GLU A 85 -15.10 -15.25 12.47
C GLU A 85 -13.59 -15.30 12.20
N GLU A 86 -13.12 -16.33 11.48
CA GLU A 86 -11.73 -16.42 11.02
C GLU A 86 -11.35 -15.27 10.10
N LEU A 87 -12.30 -14.78 9.29
CA LEU A 87 -12.10 -13.65 8.39
C LEU A 87 -11.87 -12.36 9.18
N SER A 88 -12.65 -12.09 10.24
CA SER A 88 -12.41 -10.91 11.09
C SER A 88 -11.03 -10.95 11.76
N TYR A 89 -10.61 -12.12 12.29
CA TYR A 89 -9.28 -12.30 12.86
C TYR A 89 -8.18 -12.06 11.81
N THR A 90 -8.30 -12.70 10.64
CA THR A 90 -7.36 -12.56 9.53
C THR A 90 -7.24 -11.11 9.08
N LEU A 91 -8.35 -10.40 8.93
CA LEU A 91 -8.35 -8.99 8.55
C LEU A 91 -7.68 -8.11 9.59
N SER A 92 -7.81 -8.44 10.87
CA SER A 92 -7.12 -7.74 11.96
C SER A 92 -5.61 -7.97 11.92
N GLU A 93 -5.18 -9.23 11.84
CA GLU A 93 -3.75 -9.62 11.81
C GLU A 93 -3.03 -9.02 10.59
N TYR A 94 -3.61 -9.21 9.41
CA TYR A 94 -3.01 -8.72 8.17
C TYR A 94 -3.17 -7.21 8.02
N GLY A 95 -4.22 -6.61 8.56
CA GLY A 95 -4.38 -5.16 8.61
C GLY A 95 -3.21 -4.48 9.33
N GLU A 96 -2.78 -5.01 10.49
CA GLU A 96 -1.62 -4.49 11.22
C GLU A 96 -0.31 -4.71 10.45
N ARG A 97 -0.11 -5.90 9.87
CA ARG A 97 1.08 -6.18 9.04
C ARG A 97 1.18 -5.23 7.84
N LEU A 98 0.07 -5.00 7.15
CA LEU A 98 0.01 -4.08 6.02
C LEU A 98 0.21 -2.63 6.45
N ARG A 99 -0.29 -2.23 7.62
CA ARG A 99 -0.04 -0.90 8.18
C ARG A 99 1.45 -0.68 8.47
N ALA A 100 2.13 -1.67 9.05
CA ALA A 100 3.57 -1.61 9.29
C ALA A 100 4.36 -1.48 7.97
N LEU A 101 4.03 -2.30 6.96
CA LEU A 101 4.65 -2.22 5.64
C LEU A 101 4.38 -0.88 4.94
N ALA A 102 3.16 -0.34 5.07
CA ALA A 102 2.79 0.96 4.52
C ALA A 102 3.61 2.09 5.17
N GLU A 103 3.81 2.04 6.48
CA GLU A 103 4.61 3.03 7.21
C GLU A 103 6.09 2.96 6.81
N GLU A 104 6.65 1.75 6.68
CA GLU A 104 8.00 1.57 6.15
C GLU A 104 8.15 2.15 4.73
N ALA A 105 7.17 1.88 3.86
CA ALA A 105 7.15 2.41 2.49
C ALA A 105 7.03 3.94 2.47
N ARG A 106 6.25 4.53 3.38
CA ARG A 106 6.11 5.99 3.55
C ARG A 106 7.44 6.61 3.98
N ILE A 107 8.08 6.06 5.01
CA ILE A 107 9.39 6.52 5.49
C ILE A 107 10.45 6.44 4.39
N GLN A 108 10.46 5.36 3.59
CA GLN A 108 11.37 5.22 2.45
C GLN A 108 11.08 6.26 1.36
N ALA A 109 9.81 6.53 1.06
CA ALA A 109 9.41 7.54 0.08
C ALA A 109 9.88 8.95 0.50
N GLU A 110 9.72 9.30 1.78
CA GLU A 110 10.17 10.58 2.34
C GLU A 110 11.69 10.71 2.30
N LYS A 111 12.44 9.70 2.79
CA LYS A 111 13.90 9.69 2.77
C LYS A 111 14.49 9.82 1.36
N THR A 112 13.81 9.32 0.33
CA THR A 112 14.29 9.41 -1.06
C THR A 112 14.11 10.81 -1.68
N VAL A 113 13.28 11.68 -1.08
CA VAL A 113 13.08 13.07 -1.53
C VAL A 113 14.18 13.99 -0.99
N TYR A 114 14.68 13.75 0.23
CA TYR A 114 15.69 14.56 0.91
C TYR A 114 17.12 14.62 0.31
N PRO A 115 17.70 13.58 -0.33
CA PRO A 115 19.07 13.67 -0.85
C PRO A 115 19.24 14.71 -1.97
N LYS A 116 18.14 15.14 -2.62
CA LYS A 116 18.19 16.20 -3.63
C LYS A 116 18.33 17.60 -3.06
N VAL A 117 17.81 17.86 -1.85
CA VAL A 117 17.90 19.18 -1.22
C VAL A 117 19.32 19.45 -0.73
N GLY A 118 19.97 18.43 -0.13
CA GLY A 118 21.37 18.53 0.29
C GLY A 118 22.35 18.72 -0.87
N LEU A 119 22.12 18.03 -2.01
CA LEU A 119 22.98 18.16 -3.20
C LEU A 119 22.81 19.52 -3.92
N LEU A 120 21.59 20.06 -3.95
CA LEU A 120 21.31 21.39 -4.52
C LEU A 120 21.88 22.52 -3.67
N LEU A 121 21.82 22.40 -2.34
CA LEU A 121 22.43 23.38 -1.43
C LEU A 121 23.96 23.33 -1.49
N GLY A 122 24.56 22.14 -1.60
CA GLY A 122 26.01 21.98 -1.80
C GLY A 122 26.50 22.57 -3.13
N ALA A 123 25.73 22.40 -4.21
CA ALA A 123 26.06 22.98 -5.52
C ALA A 123 25.95 24.51 -5.54
N MET A 124 25.00 25.11 -4.80
CA MET A 124 24.90 26.56 -4.68
C MET A 124 25.98 27.16 -3.78
N ALA A 125 26.42 26.45 -2.73
CA ALA A 125 27.55 26.89 -1.91
C ALA A 125 28.86 26.88 -2.71
N GLY A 126 29.07 25.89 -3.59
CA GLY A 126 30.27 25.83 -4.45
C GLY A 126 30.37 26.95 -5.50
N ILE A 127 29.26 27.61 -5.86
CA ILE A 127 29.24 28.73 -6.81
C ILE A 127 29.50 30.08 -6.13
N LEU A 128 29.26 30.20 -4.81
CA LEU A 128 29.52 31.43 -4.04
C LEU A 128 30.98 31.54 -3.54
N PHE A 129 31.76 30.45 -3.63
CA PHE A 129 33.18 30.41 -3.24
C PHE A 129 34.14 30.22 -4.43
N LEU A 130 33.67 30.50 -5.65
CA LEU A 130 34.46 30.65 -6.89
C LEU A 130 34.32 32.09 -7.39
#